data_AF-A0A6I3CAW2-F1
#
_entry.id   AF-A0A6I3CAW2-F1
#
_cell.length_a   1.000
_cell.length_b   1.000
_cell.length_c   1.000
_cell.angle_alpha   90.00
_cell.angle_beta   90.00
_cell.angle_gamma   90.00
#
_symmetry.space_group_name_H-M   'P 1'
#
loop_
_entity.id
_entity.type
_entity.pdbx_description
1 polymer ?
#
loop_
_entity_poly.entity_id
_entity_poly.type
_entity_poly.pdbx_seq_one_letter_code
_entity_poly.pdbx_strand_id
1 'polypeptide(L)'
;MSNTYTKVRNEIVAGGAVDAVDETGGGLRAVVGVGALLALLVALAVSNIWIFVFVVGLLASVFLHEVGHFVTARRSGMKVTQFFMGMGPRLWSFQRNGVEYGVRALPIGAFVRIVGMNNLDETDPADEPVTYRSKSYPKRLLVITAGSMMHMVIAIVLLFGVYSVAGKNSATGEVA
;
A
#
# COMPACT_ATOMS: atom_id res chain seq x y z
N MET A 1 -20.71 -16.37 20.20
CA MET A 1 -19.82 -16.38 19.01
C MET A 1 -18.43 -15.97 19.48
N SER A 2 -17.38 -16.73 19.14
CA SER A 2 -16.03 -16.55 19.70
C SER A 2 -15.40 -15.21 19.33
N ASN A 3 -14.79 -14.54 20.32
CA ASN A 3 -14.11 -13.23 20.22
C ASN A 3 -13.07 -13.21 19.06
N THR A 4 -12.45 -14.35 18.78
CA THR A 4 -11.47 -14.51 17.70
C THR A 4 -12.07 -14.36 16.30
N TYR A 5 -13.30 -14.83 16.09
CA TYR A 5 -13.97 -14.71 14.77
C TYR A 5 -14.32 -13.26 14.46
N THR A 6 -14.84 -12.53 15.46
CA THR A 6 -15.14 -11.11 15.33
C THR A 6 -13.86 -10.31 15.09
N LYS A 7 -12.76 -10.67 15.77
CA LYS A 7 -11.45 -10.04 15.61
C LYS A 7 -10.87 -10.24 14.20
N VAL A 8 -10.81 -11.48 13.72
CA VAL A 8 -10.28 -11.80 12.37
C VAL A 8 -11.17 -11.21 11.29
N ARG A 9 -12.50 -11.28 11.45
CA ARG A 9 -13.43 -10.64 10.52
C ARG A 9 -13.24 -9.13 10.49
N ASN A 10 -13.14 -8.46 11.64
CA ASN A 10 -12.95 -7.02 11.68
C ASN A 10 -11.57 -6.62 11.15
N GLU A 11 -10.53 -7.43 11.36
CA GLU A 11 -9.18 -7.20 10.82
C GLU A 11 -9.15 -7.32 9.28
N ILE A 12 -9.85 -8.32 8.72
CA ILE A 12 -9.97 -8.52 7.26
C ILE A 12 -10.91 -7.47 6.64
N VAL A 13 -12.03 -7.14 7.28
CA VAL A 13 -13.03 -6.18 6.78
C VAL A 13 -12.55 -4.73 6.89
N ALA A 14 -11.77 -4.39 7.92
CA ALA A 14 -11.20 -3.06 8.10
C ALA A 14 -9.85 -2.89 7.37
N GLY A 15 -9.40 -3.89 6.61
CA GLY A 15 -8.16 -3.82 5.83
C GLY A 15 -6.90 -3.61 6.70
N GLY A 16 -6.89 -4.13 7.93
CA GLY A 16 -5.80 -3.95 8.88
C GLY A 16 -5.89 -2.68 9.76
N ALA A 17 -6.95 -1.87 9.60
CA ALA A 17 -7.28 -0.80 10.55
C ALA A 17 -7.79 -1.43 11.86
N VAL A 18 -6.87 -1.66 12.80
CA VAL A 18 -7.22 -1.98 14.18
C VAL A 18 -6.70 -0.84 15.02
N ASP A 19 -7.62 -0.11 15.61
CA ASP A 19 -7.37 0.76 16.75
C ASP A 19 -6.73 -0.10 17.85
N ALA A 20 -5.60 0.37 18.38
CA ALA A 20 -4.93 -0.09 19.60
C ALA A 20 -5.25 -1.54 20.04
N VAL A 21 -4.53 -2.55 19.49
CA VAL A 21 -4.42 -3.85 20.16
C VAL A 21 -2.94 -4.15 20.41
N ASP A 22 -2.59 -3.97 21.67
CA ASP A 22 -1.44 -4.49 22.41
C ASP A 22 -0.10 -4.60 21.67
N GLU A 23 0.70 -3.58 21.96
CA GLU A 23 2.14 -3.65 22.12
C GLU A 23 2.57 -4.86 22.97
N THR A 24 3.81 -5.34 22.77
CA THR A 24 4.59 -6.29 23.60
C THR A 24 4.51 -7.81 23.40
N GLY A 25 3.57 -8.38 22.63
CA GLY A 25 3.53 -9.86 22.45
C GLY A 25 4.33 -10.45 21.28
N GLY A 26 4.75 -9.64 20.30
CA GLY A 26 5.12 -10.11 18.95
C GLY A 26 6.56 -9.84 18.50
N GLY A 27 7.40 -9.22 19.33
CA GLY A 27 8.73 -8.71 18.93
C GLY A 27 9.61 -9.78 18.27
N LEU A 28 9.74 -10.96 18.88
CA LEU A 28 10.55 -12.05 18.33
C LEU A 28 10.02 -12.56 16.98
N ARG A 29 8.70 -12.75 16.85
CA ARG A 29 8.08 -13.22 15.60
C ARG A 29 8.18 -12.17 14.49
N ALA A 30 8.03 -10.90 14.83
CA ALA A 30 8.22 -9.79 13.92
C ALA A 30 9.69 -9.70 13.45
N VAL A 31 10.65 -9.79 14.37
CA VAL A 31 12.08 -9.78 14.05
C VAL A 31 12.48 -10.99 13.21
N VAL A 32 11.99 -12.19 13.55
CA VAL A 32 12.23 -13.41 12.74
C VAL A 32 11.58 -13.29 11.37
N GLY A 33 10.36 -12.75 11.27
CA GLY A 33 9.67 -12.54 10.00
C GLY A 33 10.39 -11.55 9.10
N VAL A 34 10.81 -10.40 9.65
CA VAL A 34 11.60 -9.39 8.92
C VAL A 34 12.97 -9.96 8.54
N GLY A 35 13.64 -10.69 9.44
CA GLY A 35 14.92 -11.34 9.17
C GLY A 35 14.83 -12.37 8.06
N ALA A 36 13.80 -13.22 8.06
CA ALA A 36 13.57 -14.20 7.00
C ALA A 36 13.27 -13.53 5.65
N LEU A 37 12.51 -12.44 5.64
CA LEU A 37 12.25 -11.67 4.42
C LEU A 37 13.53 -11.06 3.86
N LEU A 38 14.35 -10.42 4.70
CA LEU A 38 15.61 -9.83 4.28
C LEU A 38 16.57 -10.90 3.75
N ALA A 39 16.66 -12.05 4.42
CA ALA A 39 17.44 -13.19 3.94
C ALA A 39 16.94 -13.70 2.59
N LEU A 40 15.63 -13.78 2.38
CA LEU A 40 15.04 -14.15 1.09
C LEU A 40 15.39 -13.15 -0.01
N LEU A 41 15.27 -11.84 0.26
CA LEU A 41 15.62 -10.80 -0.71
C LEU A 41 17.11 -10.85 -1.08
N VAL A 42 18.00 -11.06 -0.10
CA VAL A 42 19.45 -11.24 -0.36
C VAL A 42 19.71 -12.52 -1.17
N ALA A 43 19.07 -13.63 -0.81
CA ALA A 43 19.21 -14.89 -1.55
C ALA A 43 18.75 -14.76 -3.00
N LEU A 44 17.63 -14.06 -3.24
CA LEU A 44 17.14 -13.75 -4.58
C LEU A 44 18.12 -12.85 -5.34
N ALA A 45 18.68 -11.82 -4.70
CA ALA A 45 19.65 -10.92 -5.33
C ALA A 45 20.92 -11.66 -5.80
N VAL A 46 21.40 -12.62 -5.01
CA VAL A 46 22.58 -13.43 -5.34
C VAL A 46 22.27 -14.51 -6.37
N SER A 47 21.12 -15.17 -6.27
CA SER A 47 20.77 -16.28 -7.15
C SER A 47 20.29 -15.83 -8.53
N ASN A 48 19.42 -14.82 -8.60
CA ASN A 48 18.86 -14.33 -9.84
C ASN A 48 18.40 -12.87 -9.71
N ILE A 49 19.26 -11.98 -10.22
CA ILE A 49 19.04 -10.54 -10.17
C ILE A 49 17.71 -10.10 -10.81
N TRP A 50 17.24 -10.79 -11.86
CA TRP A 50 15.99 -10.44 -12.54
C TRP A 50 14.76 -10.75 -11.68
N ILE A 51 14.77 -11.89 -10.98
CA ILE A 51 13.69 -12.24 -10.03
C ILE A 51 13.70 -11.25 -8.87
N PHE A 52 14.87 -10.88 -8.35
CA PHE A 52 15.00 -9.87 -7.31
C PHE A 52 14.39 -8.52 -7.74
N VAL A 53 14.77 -8.01 -8.92
CA VAL A 53 14.23 -6.75 -9.48
C VAL A 53 12.71 -6.85 -9.65
N PHE A 54 12.20 -7.98 -10.13
CA PHE A 54 10.77 -8.20 -10.28
C PHE A 54 10.03 -8.15 -8.93
N VAL A 55 10.53 -8.83 -7.90
CA VAL A 55 9.92 -8.85 -6.55
C VAL A 55 9.94 -7.46 -5.93
N VAL A 56 11.07 -6.75 -5.98
CA VAL A 56 11.17 -5.38 -5.47
C VAL A 56 10.24 -4.43 -6.25
N GLY A 57 10.17 -4.58 -7.57
CA GLY A 57 9.26 -3.82 -8.42
C GLY A 57 7.79 -4.06 -8.07
N LEU A 58 7.41 -5.30 -7.74
CA LEU A 58 6.05 -5.63 -7.31
C LEU A 58 5.73 -4.99 -5.95
N LEU A 59 6.63 -5.07 -4.97
CA LEU A 59 6.46 -4.41 -3.67
C LEU A 59 6.32 -2.88 -3.83
N ALA A 60 7.15 -2.28 -4.68
CA ALA A 60 7.06 -0.86 -5.01
C ALA A 60 5.73 -0.54 -5.71
N SER A 61 5.27 -1.36 -6.66
CA SER A 61 4.01 -1.15 -7.37
C SER A 61 2.82 -1.11 -6.42
N VAL A 62 2.73 -2.05 -5.48
CA VAL A 62 1.67 -2.09 -4.46
C VAL A 62 1.73 -0.86 -3.56
N PHE A 63 2.93 -0.43 -3.17
CA PHE A 63 3.09 0.81 -2.42
C PHE A 63 2.60 2.04 -3.20
N LEU A 64 3.03 2.18 -4.46
CA LEU A 64 2.59 3.29 -5.31
C LEU A 64 1.07 3.27 -5.54
N HIS A 65 0.45 2.09 -5.67
CA HIS A 65 -1.01 1.94 -5.77
C HIS A 65 -1.73 2.65 -4.61
N GLU A 66 -1.31 2.37 -3.38
CA GLU A 66 -1.85 3.01 -2.18
C GLU A 66 -1.51 4.50 -2.10
N VAL A 67 -0.33 4.91 -2.58
CA VAL A 67 0.00 6.35 -2.72
C VAL A 67 -1.00 7.04 -3.67
N GLY A 68 -1.47 6.36 -4.72
CA GLY A 68 -2.53 6.86 -5.60
C GLY A 68 -3.80 7.20 -4.83
N HIS A 69 -4.30 6.28 -4.01
CA HIS A 69 -5.46 6.50 -3.14
C HIS A 69 -5.20 7.64 -2.13
N PHE A 70 -4.04 7.63 -1.46
CA PHE A 70 -3.67 8.64 -0.47
C PHE A 70 -3.66 10.06 -1.05
N VAL A 71 -2.96 10.26 -2.17
CA VAL A 71 -2.78 11.58 -2.79
C VAL A 71 -4.12 12.11 -3.29
N THR A 72 -4.92 11.27 -3.93
CA THR A 72 -6.21 11.67 -4.48
C THR A 72 -7.24 11.97 -3.38
N ALA A 73 -7.24 11.24 -2.27
CA ALA A 73 -8.07 11.52 -1.12
C ALA A 73 -7.73 12.88 -0.50
N ARG A 74 -6.44 13.15 -0.25
CA ARG A 74 -6.00 14.46 0.29
C ARG A 74 -6.31 15.61 -0.65
N ARG A 75 -6.11 15.45 -1.96
CA ARG A 75 -6.47 16.47 -2.97
C ARG A 75 -7.97 16.70 -3.07
N SER A 76 -8.79 15.69 -2.78
CA SER A 76 -10.25 15.78 -2.76
C SER A 76 -10.80 16.41 -1.47
N GLY A 77 -9.93 16.76 -0.52
CA GLY A 77 -10.30 17.31 0.78
C GLY A 77 -10.91 16.26 1.72
N MET A 78 -10.56 14.99 1.54
CA MET A 78 -10.94 13.90 2.44
C MET A 78 -9.89 13.75 3.55
N LYS A 79 -10.34 13.41 4.76
CA LYS A 79 -9.46 13.14 5.89
C LYS A 79 -8.90 11.72 5.77
N VAL A 80 -7.58 11.62 5.80
CA VAL A 80 -6.84 10.36 5.89
C VAL A 80 -6.24 10.30 7.29
N THR A 81 -6.38 9.17 7.99
CA THR A 81 -5.88 9.02 9.36
C THR A 81 -4.65 8.14 9.44
N GLN A 82 -4.54 7.13 8.57
CA GLN A 82 -3.45 6.16 8.63
C GLN A 82 -2.96 5.80 7.22
N PHE A 83 -1.65 5.64 7.08
CA PHE A 83 -0.98 5.15 5.88
C PHE A 83 0.12 4.17 6.32
N PHE A 84 -0.08 2.89 6.06
CA PHE A 84 0.84 1.85 6.50
C PHE A 84 1.31 0.98 5.33
N MET A 85 2.61 0.71 5.29
CA MET A 85 3.18 -0.29 4.41
C MET A 85 3.18 -1.64 5.10
N GLY A 86 2.63 -2.66 4.46
CA GLY A 86 2.55 -4.02 4.98
C GLY A 86 1.36 -4.30 5.89
N MET A 87 1.32 -5.54 6.37
CA MET A 87 0.32 -6.08 7.30
C MET A 87 0.99 -6.68 8.56
N GLY A 88 0.17 -6.99 9.56
CA GLY A 88 0.62 -7.60 10.81
C GLY A 88 1.13 -6.59 11.85
N PRO A 89 2.04 -6.98 12.75
CA PRO A 89 2.46 -6.15 13.87
C PRO A 89 3.20 -4.89 13.39
N ARG A 90 2.92 -3.77 14.04
CA ARG A 90 3.57 -2.47 13.80
C ARG A 90 5.04 -2.57 14.18
N LEU A 91 5.94 -2.31 13.23
CA LEU A 91 7.38 -2.20 13.51
C LEU A 91 7.72 -0.79 13.96
N TRP A 92 7.19 0.19 13.21
CA TRP A 92 7.47 1.60 13.44
C TRP A 92 6.32 2.44 12.89
N SER A 93 5.95 3.50 13.59
CA SER A 93 5.06 4.54 13.07
C SER A 93 5.47 5.92 13.60
N PHE A 94 5.08 6.96 12.85
CA PHE A 94 5.21 8.35 13.23
C PHE A 94 3.99 9.12 12.76
N GLN A 95 3.59 10.16 13.50
CA GLN A 95 2.49 11.02 13.10
C GLN A 95 3.01 12.30 12.45
N ARG A 96 2.45 12.66 11.29
CA ARG A 96 2.75 13.91 10.59
C ARG A 96 1.50 14.43 9.88
N ASN A 97 1.19 15.71 10.05
CA ASN A 97 0.07 16.38 9.37
C ASN A 97 -1.29 15.68 9.56
N GLY A 98 -1.55 15.13 10.76
CA GLY A 98 -2.79 14.42 11.10
C GLY A 98 -2.91 13.00 10.50
N VAL A 99 -1.82 12.47 9.93
CA VAL A 99 -1.75 11.11 9.38
C VAL A 99 -0.70 10.32 10.15
N GLU A 100 -1.04 9.11 10.60
CA GLU A 100 -0.09 8.14 11.11
C GLU A 100 0.53 7.37 9.95
N TYR A 101 1.83 7.56 9.74
CA TYR A 101 2.62 6.83 8.77
C TYR A 101 3.36 5.71 9.47
N GLY A 102 3.44 4.52 8.87
CA GLY A 102 4.25 3.46 9.47
C GLY A 102 4.50 2.26 8.57
N VAL A 103 5.26 1.31 9.12
CA VAL A 103 5.61 0.05 8.48
C VAL A 103 5.27 -1.09 9.42
N ARG A 104 4.69 -2.15 8.86
CA ARG A 104 4.36 -3.39 9.55
C ARG A 104 5.26 -4.54 9.09
N ALA A 105 5.34 -5.59 9.91
CA ALA A 105 6.36 -6.63 9.76
C ALA A 105 6.24 -7.45 8.47
N LEU A 106 5.04 -7.66 7.95
CA LEU A 106 4.85 -8.40 6.71
C LEU A 106 4.69 -7.42 5.55
N PRO A 107 5.54 -7.47 4.51
CA PRO A 107 5.45 -6.57 3.36
C PRO A 107 4.33 -6.99 2.39
N ILE A 108 3.30 -7.66 2.88
CA ILE A 108 2.16 -8.08 2.08
C ILE A 108 1.18 -6.91 2.09
N GLY A 109 1.02 -6.26 0.94
CA GLY A 109 0.11 -5.13 0.80
C GLY A 109 0.63 -3.82 1.42
N ALA A 110 -0.22 -2.81 1.33
CA ALA A 110 -0.17 -1.56 2.09
C ALA A 110 -1.63 -1.12 2.25
N PHE A 111 -1.92 -0.21 3.17
CA PHE A 111 -3.29 0.29 3.32
C PHE A 111 -3.34 1.77 3.69
N VAL A 112 -4.41 2.43 3.24
CA VAL A 112 -4.74 3.82 3.54
C VAL A 112 -6.11 3.88 4.21
N ARG A 113 -6.18 4.42 5.42
CA ARG A 113 -7.45 4.63 6.15
C ARG A 113 -8.01 6.01 5.82
N ILE A 114 -9.07 6.02 5.01
CA ILE A 114 -9.83 7.21 4.65
C ILE A 114 -11.11 7.23 5.51
N VAL A 115 -11.36 8.34 6.20
CA VAL A 115 -12.50 8.45 7.11
C VAL A 115 -13.82 8.34 6.34
N GLY A 116 -14.73 7.49 6.83
CA GLY A 116 -16.06 7.31 6.26
C GLY A 116 -16.09 6.57 4.93
N MET A 117 -15.07 5.76 4.65
CA MET A 117 -15.04 4.85 3.50
C MET A 117 -15.90 3.60 3.75
N ASN A 118 -15.94 3.10 4.98
CA ASN A 118 -16.92 2.11 5.41
C ASN A 118 -18.09 2.76 6.14
N ASN A 119 -19.29 2.20 5.99
CA ASN A 119 -20.48 2.67 6.71
C ASN A 119 -20.42 2.36 8.21
N LEU A 120 -19.56 1.43 8.63
CA LEU A 120 -19.37 1.04 10.02
C LEU A 120 -18.30 1.87 10.73
N ASP A 121 -17.57 2.73 10.02
CA ASP A 121 -16.54 3.58 10.63
C ASP A 121 -17.21 4.65 11.49
N GLU A 122 -17.02 4.57 12.81
CA GLU A 122 -17.36 5.63 13.73
C GLU A 122 -16.62 6.90 13.32
N THR A 123 -17.39 7.96 13.04
CA THR A 123 -16.87 9.24 12.61
C THR A 123 -17.34 10.28 13.60
N ASP A 124 -16.42 11.12 14.08
CA ASP A 124 -16.80 12.29 14.88
C ASP A 124 -17.74 13.19 14.03
N PRO A 125 -18.89 13.63 14.57
CA PRO A 125 -19.79 14.55 13.85
C PRO A 125 -19.08 15.77 13.23
N ALA A 126 -17.98 16.25 13.84
CA ALA A 126 -17.18 17.35 13.31
C ALA A 126 -16.38 16.98 12.05
N ASP A 127 -16.03 15.70 11.87
CA ASP A 127 -15.28 15.19 10.72
C ASP A 127 -16.18 14.76 9.55
N GLU A 128 -17.51 14.71 9.73
CA GLU A 128 -18.45 14.29 8.69
C GLU A 128 -18.29 15.05 7.35
N PRO A 129 -18.06 16.39 7.32
CA PRO A 129 -17.85 17.13 6.06
C PRO A 129 -16.56 16.75 5.30
N VAL A 130 -15.60 16.10 5.98
CA VAL A 130 -14.32 15.67 5.40
C VAL A 130 -14.26 14.16 5.18
N THR A 131 -15.35 13.43 5.40
CA THR A 131 -15.44 12.00 5.08
C THR A 131 -15.44 11.73 3.58
N TYR A 132 -15.14 10.49 3.22
CA TYR A 132 -15.33 9.97 1.87
C TYR A 132 -16.81 10.05 1.43
N ARG A 133 -17.74 9.65 2.30
CA ARG A 133 -19.18 9.57 1.99
C ARG A 133 -19.86 10.93 1.77
N SER A 134 -19.37 12.00 2.39
CA SER A 134 -19.90 13.35 2.22
C SER A 134 -19.43 14.05 0.94
N LYS A 135 -18.41 13.52 0.23
CA LYS A 135 -17.93 14.12 -1.02
C LYS A 135 -18.82 13.79 -2.22
N SER A 136 -18.74 14.65 -3.24
CA SER A 136 -19.42 14.43 -4.52
C SER A 136 -18.98 13.14 -5.21
N TYR A 137 -19.90 12.54 -5.97
CA TYR A 137 -19.69 11.28 -6.67
C TYR A 137 -18.39 11.24 -7.52
N PRO A 138 -18.03 12.27 -8.31
CA PRO A 138 -16.80 12.22 -9.09
C PRO A 138 -15.53 12.13 -8.24
N LYS A 139 -15.50 12.80 -7.08
CA LYS A 139 -14.35 12.76 -6.16
C LYS A 139 -14.21 11.38 -5.54
N ARG A 140 -15.33 10.78 -5.16
CA ARG A 140 -15.41 9.41 -4.62
C ARG A 140 -14.92 8.39 -5.63
N LEU A 141 -15.43 8.49 -6.87
CA LEU A 141 -15.03 7.62 -7.97
C LEU A 141 -13.53 7.76 -8.27
N LEU A 142 -13.01 8.99 -8.35
CA LEU A 142 -11.59 9.25 -8.58
C LEU A 142 -10.73 8.58 -7.50
N VAL A 143 -11.10 8.69 -6.22
CA VAL A 143 -10.35 8.06 -5.14
C VAL A 143 -10.37 6.54 -5.25
N ILE A 144 -11.52 5.91 -5.55
CA ILE A 144 -11.58 4.44 -5.72
C ILE A 144 -10.79 3.97 -6.95
N THR A 145 -10.75 4.74 -8.04
CA THR A 145 -10.04 4.33 -9.25
C THR A 145 -8.56 4.72 -9.25
N ALA A 146 -8.14 5.58 -8.31
CA ALA A 146 -6.79 6.14 -8.25
C ALA A 146 -5.68 5.08 -8.22
N GLY A 147 -5.88 3.97 -7.50
CA GLY A 147 -4.91 2.87 -7.47
C GLY A 147 -4.72 2.21 -8.83
N SER A 148 -5.80 1.94 -9.56
CA SER A 148 -5.73 1.39 -10.92
C SER A 148 -5.10 2.39 -11.91
N MET A 149 -5.45 3.67 -11.80
CA MET A 149 -4.80 4.73 -12.57
C MET A 149 -3.29 4.78 -12.30
N MET A 150 -2.85 4.57 -11.06
CA MET A 150 -1.42 4.52 -10.74
C MET A 150 -0.73 3.34 -11.44
N HIS A 151 -1.35 2.16 -11.53
CA HIS A 151 -0.78 1.06 -12.29
C HIS A 151 -0.61 1.40 -13.78
N MET A 152 -1.56 2.13 -14.36
CA MET A 152 -1.41 2.62 -15.74
C MET A 152 -0.22 3.58 -15.87
N VAL A 153 -0.04 4.50 -14.92
CA VAL A 153 1.11 5.42 -14.88
C VAL A 153 2.42 4.63 -14.75
N ILE A 154 2.50 3.66 -13.82
CA ILE A 154 3.67 2.81 -13.64
C ILE A 154 4.00 2.06 -14.93
N ALA A 155 3.00 1.46 -15.60
CA ALA A 155 3.20 0.73 -16.85
C ALA A 155 3.78 1.62 -17.95
N ILE A 156 3.25 2.84 -18.11
CA ILE A 156 3.76 3.84 -19.05
C ILE A 156 5.22 4.18 -18.71
N VAL A 157 5.50 4.56 -17.46
CA VAL A 157 6.85 4.97 -17.02
C VAL A 157 7.86 3.84 -17.19
N LEU A 158 7.50 2.61 -16.84
CA LEU A 158 8.37 1.44 -17.02
C LEU A 158 8.59 1.12 -18.49
N LEU A 159 7.54 1.18 -19.32
CA LEU A 159 7.65 0.94 -20.76
C LEU A 159 8.62 1.95 -21.38
N PHE A 160 8.36 3.26 -21.21
CA PHE A 160 9.23 4.30 -21.76
C PHE A 160 10.65 4.21 -21.18
N GLY A 161 10.79 4.06 -19.86
CA GLY A 161 12.09 3.99 -19.20
C GLY A 161 12.95 2.82 -19.68
N VAL A 162 12.36 1.63 -19.85
CA VAL A 162 13.09 0.46 -20.36
C VAL A 162 13.46 0.65 -21.82
N TYR A 163 12.53 1.09 -22.69
CA TYR A 163 12.82 1.23 -24.12
C TYR A 163 13.77 2.39 -24.45
N SER A 164 13.82 3.43 -23.63
CA SER A 164 14.77 4.54 -23.80
C SER A 164 16.21 4.17 -23.42
N VAL A 165 16.42 3.16 -22.56
CA VAL A 165 17.75 2.75 -22.07
C VAL A 165 18.23 1.45 -22.69
N ALA A 166 17.34 0.48 -22.87
CA ALA A 166 17.64 -0.86 -23.38
C ALA A 166 17.16 -1.01 -24.84
N GLY A 167 17.84 -0.31 -25.76
CA GLY A 167 17.63 -0.49 -27.19
C GLY A 167 18.11 -1.86 -27.66
N LYS A 168 17.26 -2.62 -28.37
CA LYS A 168 17.69 -3.81 -29.11
C LYS A 168 18.16 -3.40 -30.49
N ASN A 169 19.46 -3.44 -30.73
CA ASN A 169 20.04 -3.32 -32.07
C ASN A 169 19.77 -4.62 -32.83
N SER A 170 18.62 -4.71 -33.50
CA SER A 170 18.37 -5.76 -34.47
C SER A 170 18.90 -5.30 -35.82
N ALA A 171 19.73 -6.11 -36.47
CA ALA A 171 20.10 -5.87 -37.86
C ALA A 171 18.83 -5.96 -38.72
N THR A 172 18.29 -4.81 -39.13
CA THR A 172 17.44 -4.74 -40.32
C THR A 172 18.25 -5.36 -41.45
N GLY A 173 17.80 -6.51 -41.95
CA GLY A 173 18.57 -7.36 -42.87
C GLY A 173 19.13 -6.61 -44.08
N GLU A 174 20.18 -7.18 -44.68
CA GLU A 174 20.82 -6.65 -45.89
C GLU A 174 19.76 -6.22 -46.92
N VAL A 175 19.79 -4.93 -47.26
CA VAL A 175 19.08 -4.43 -48.43
C VAL A 175 19.76 -5.01 -49.67
N ALA A 176 19.02 -5.82 -50.42
CA ALA A 176 19.45 -6.36 -51.72
C ALA A 176 19.64 -5.24 -52.76
#